data_AF-A0A0F9B5C4-F1
#
_entry.id   AF-A0A0F9B5C4-F1
#
_cell.length_a   1.000
_cell.length_b   1.000
_cell.length_c   1.000
_cell.angle_alpha   90.00
_cell.angle_beta   90.00
_cell.angle_gamma   90.00
#
_symmetry.space_group_name_H-M   'P 1'
#
loop_
_entity.id
_entity.type
_entity.pdbx_description
1 polymer ?
#
loop_
_entity_poly.entity_id
_entity_poly.type
_entity_poly.pdbx_seq_one_letter_code
_entity_poly.pdbx_strand_id
1 'polypeptide(L)'
;VWQGKSPWPGCTNPTTEEVLEKYDMFDLIVTGDFHIPCIDRDGDRLLVNPGSLMRQSADQIDFQPRIYLWSAEDNDVVPAFLPINPDAVSREHLDVMKERDKRIEAFISRLDVDWSTELSFEGNLKKYLSSNRVDARTEELIQKAVDLDL
;
A
#
# COMPACT_ATOMS: atom_id res chain seq x y z
N VAL A 1 -12.31 8.88 9.53
CA VAL A 1 -12.36 10.07 8.65
C VAL A 1 -11.21 9.96 7.68
N TRP A 2 -11.37 10.22 6.38
CA TRP A 2 -10.27 10.11 5.41
C TRP A 2 -10.19 11.34 4.48
N GLN A 3 -9.03 11.55 3.87
CA GLN A 3 -8.79 12.65 2.93
C GLN A 3 -8.20 12.10 1.63
N GLY A 4 -8.63 12.63 0.48
CA GLY A 4 -8.04 12.32 -0.82
C GLY A 4 -8.61 11.06 -1.48
N LYS A 5 -7.90 9.93 -1.42
CA LYS A 5 -8.37 8.66 -2.01
C LYS A 5 -9.05 7.80 -0.95
N SER A 6 -10.16 7.16 -1.33
CA SER A 6 -10.85 6.20 -0.47
C SER A 6 -9.86 5.16 0.06
N PRO A 7 -9.79 4.92 1.39
CA PRO A 7 -8.79 4.02 1.96
C PRO A 7 -8.97 2.56 1.54
N TRP A 8 -10.20 2.15 1.22
CA TRP A 8 -10.52 0.84 0.64
C TRP A 8 -11.77 0.92 -0.26
N PRO A 9 -11.98 -0.05 -1.17
CA PRO A 9 -13.20 -0.11 -1.99
C PRO A 9 -14.45 -0.21 -1.12
N GLY A 10 -15.45 0.66 -1.37
CA GLY A 10 -16.70 0.69 -0.61
C GLY A 10 -16.59 1.31 0.79
N CYS A 11 -15.55 2.11 1.07
CA CYS A 11 -15.46 2.87 2.31
C CYS A 11 -16.67 3.81 2.44
N THR A 12 -17.42 3.67 3.54
CA THR A 12 -18.57 4.52 3.90
C THR A 12 -18.24 5.49 5.02
N ASN A 13 -16.99 5.50 5.50
CA ASN A 13 -16.54 6.46 6.51
C ASN A 13 -16.54 7.86 5.91
N PRO A 14 -16.83 8.90 6.70
CA PRO A 14 -16.91 10.25 6.18
C PRO A 14 -15.53 10.80 5.78
N THR A 15 -15.54 11.72 4.81
CA THR A 15 -14.37 12.52 4.44
C THR A 15 -14.08 13.59 5.49
N THR A 16 -12.91 14.22 5.42
CA THR A 16 -12.57 15.38 6.26
C THR A 16 -13.55 16.55 6.05
N GLU A 17 -13.93 16.81 4.80
CA GLU A 17 -14.91 17.84 4.41
C GLU A 17 -16.30 17.55 5.01
N GLU A 18 -16.82 16.33 4.86
CA GLU A 18 -18.12 15.94 5.43
C GLU A 18 -18.14 16.06 6.97
N VAL A 19 -17.01 15.81 7.63
CA VAL A 19 -16.88 15.96 9.09
C VAL A 19 -16.83 17.43 9.49
N LEU A 20 -16.11 18.28 8.75
CA LEU A 20 -16.07 19.73 8.98
C LEU A 20 -17.45 20.37 8.79
N GLU A 21 -18.20 19.97 7.77
CA GLU A 21 -19.58 20.43 7.54
C GLU A 21 -20.53 19.95 8.64
N LYS A 22 -20.46 18.67 9.02
CA LYS A 22 -21.38 18.07 9.98
C LYS A 22 -21.19 18.59 11.40
N TYR A 23 -19.95 18.90 11.79
CA TYR A 23 -19.59 19.30 13.14
C TYR A 23 -19.10 20.75 13.16
N ASP A 24 -19.90 21.63 12.56
CA ASP A 24 -19.62 23.06 12.39
C ASP A 24 -19.56 23.87 13.70
N MET A 25 -20.00 23.29 14.81
CA MET A 25 -19.98 23.91 16.13
C MET A 25 -18.62 23.88 16.83
N PHE A 26 -17.59 23.25 16.23
CA PHE A 26 -16.26 23.16 16.83
C PHE A 26 -15.20 23.92 16.02
N ASP A 27 -14.35 24.66 16.72
CA ASP A 27 -13.18 25.32 16.14
C ASP A 27 -12.09 24.31 15.78
N LEU A 28 -11.94 23.25 16.58
CA LEU A 28 -10.97 22.17 16.38
C LEU A 28 -11.66 20.81 16.48
N ILE A 29 -11.49 19.99 15.44
CA ILE A 29 -11.93 18.60 15.39
C ILE A 29 -10.69 17.70 15.35
N VAL A 30 -10.53 16.84 16.37
CA VAL A 30 -9.47 15.82 16.40
C VAL A 30 -10.05 14.47 16.02
N THR A 31 -9.45 13.83 15.02
CA THR A 31 -9.89 12.51 14.51
C THR A 31 -8.76 11.48 14.57
N GLY A 32 -9.11 10.22 14.39
CA GLY A 32 -8.18 9.09 14.33
C GLY A 32 -8.68 8.00 13.37
N ASP A 33 -8.26 6.75 13.61
CA ASP A 33 -8.58 5.53 12.83
C ASP A 33 -7.96 5.49 11.42
N PHE A 34 -8.01 6.60 10.69
CA PHE A 34 -7.27 6.73 9.44
C PHE A 34 -5.79 6.94 9.75
N HIS A 35 -5.02 5.86 9.63
CA HIS A 35 -3.61 5.78 10.00
C HIS A 35 -2.65 6.57 9.11
N ILE A 36 -3.18 7.51 8.32
CA ILE A 36 -2.44 8.45 7.48
C ILE A 36 -2.73 9.86 8.03
N PRO A 37 -1.70 10.67 8.32
CA PRO A 37 -1.88 12.02 8.81
C PRO A 37 -2.66 12.86 7.78
N CYS A 38 -3.66 13.58 8.23
CA CYS A 38 -4.37 14.56 7.43
C CYS A 38 -4.69 15.80 8.25
N ILE A 39 -4.68 16.94 7.56
CA ILE A 39 -5.11 18.23 8.08
C ILE A 39 -6.07 18.81 7.06
N ASP A 40 -7.19 19.33 7.53
CA ASP A 40 -8.15 20.02 6.67
C ASP A 40 -8.71 21.26 7.36
N ARG A 41 -9.18 22.22 6.57
CA ARG A 41 -9.66 23.52 7.06
C ARG A 41 -10.92 23.97 6.33
N ASP A 42 -11.83 24.57 7.08
CA ASP A 42 -13.00 25.28 6.53
C ASP A 42 -13.18 26.61 7.28
N GLY A 43 -12.70 27.69 6.67
CA GLY A 43 -12.53 28.98 7.33
C GLY A 43 -11.53 28.89 8.48
N ASP A 44 -11.94 29.38 9.65
CA ASP A 44 -11.13 29.34 10.87
C ASP A 44 -11.20 27.99 11.60
N ARG A 45 -12.01 27.03 11.13
CA ARG A 45 -12.13 25.70 11.72
C ARG A 45 -11.04 24.76 11.20
N LEU A 46 -10.55 23.91 12.08
CA LEU A 46 -9.45 23.01 11.85
C LEU A 46 -9.86 21.57 12.14
N LEU A 47 -9.58 20.65 11.22
CA LEU A 47 -9.62 19.22 11.47
C LEU A 47 -8.20 18.66 11.41
N VAL A 48 -7.83 17.87 12.41
CA VAL A 48 -6.51 17.22 12.47
C VAL A 48 -6.63 15.73 12.77
N ASN A 49 -5.87 14.93 12.02
CA ASN A 49 -5.57 13.54 12.32
C ASN A 49 -4.05 13.34 12.34
N PRO A 50 -3.43 12.95 13.47
CA PRO A 50 -2.00 12.68 13.56
C PRO A 50 -1.56 11.42 12.79
N GLY A 51 -2.49 10.56 12.39
CA GLY A 51 -2.22 9.26 11.80
C GLY A 51 -1.73 8.24 12.84
N SER A 52 -1.00 7.24 12.37
CA SER A 52 -0.44 6.20 13.26
C SER A 52 0.72 6.73 14.11
N LEU A 53 0.85 6.23 15.34
CA LEU A 53 2.05 6.43 16.17
C LEU A 53 3.13 5.36 15.92
N MET A 54 2.84 4.37 15.07
CA MET A 54 3.68 3.19 14.82
C MET A 54 3.95 2.99 13.34
N ARG A 55 5.08 2.33 13.04
CA ARG A 55 5.36 1.70 11.73
C ARG A 55 5.31 0.20 11.91
N GLN A 56 4.40 -0.47 11.21
CA GLN A 56 4.18 -1.92 11.30
C GLN A 56 4.56 -2.66 10.03
N SER A 57 4.45 -2.01 8.85
CA SER A 57 4.80 -2.62 7.57
C SER A 57 5.94 -1.89 6.86
N ALA A 58 6.60 -2.59 5.94
CA ALA A 58 7.69 -2.03 5.15
C ALA A 58 7.25 -0.88 4.22
N ASP A 59 5.97 -0.82 3.85
CA ASP A 59 5.39 0.31 3.10
C ASP A 59 5.31 1.60 3.93
N GLN A 60 5.49 1.50 5.25
CA GLN A 60 5.54 2.64 6.17
C GLN A 60 6.99 3.05 6.49
N ILE A 61 7.99 2.61 5.74
CA ILE A 61 9.39 2.91 6.07
C ILE A 61 9.69 4.41 6.15
N ASP A 62 9.12 5.18 5.21
CA ASP A 62 9.26 6.63 5.14
C ASP A 62 8.22 7.37 6.01
N PHE A 63 7.30 6.64 6.66
CA PHE A 63 6.31 7.22 7.55
C PHE A 63 6.97 7.76 8.82
N GLN A 64 6.70 9.03 9.13
CA GLN A 64 7.15 9.64 10.39
C GLN A 64 5.97 9.81 11.35
N PRO A 65 5.91 9.01 12.44
CA PRO A 65 4.97 9.21 13.53
C PRO A 65 5.09 10.62 14.12
N ARG A 66 3.94 11.25 14.38
CA ARG A 66 3.88 12.62 14.88
C ARG A 66 2.73 12.81 15.84
N ILE A 67 2.88 13.79 16.70
CA ILE A 67 1.76 14.47 17.36
C ILE A 67 1.66 15.88 16.78
N TYR A 68 0.56 16.57 17.03
CA TYR A 68 0.40 17.97 16.69
C TYR A 68 0.35 18.81 17.95
N LEU A 69 1.18 19.87 18.00
CA LEU A 69 1.09 20.90 19.02
C LEU A 69 0.11 21.94 18.51
N TRP A 70 -1.01 22.08 19.20
CA TRP A 70 -2.07 23.03 18.85
C TRP A 70 -1.89 24.33 19.63
N SER A 71 -2.07 25.45 18.94
CA SER A 71 -2.11 26.79 19.52
C SER A 71 -3.55 27.32 19.48
N ALA A 72 -4.05 27.70 20.66
CA ALA A 72 -5.42 28.17 20.82
C ALA A 72 -5.62 29.62 20.35
N GLU A 73 -4.54 30.41 20.20
CA GLU A 73 -4.63 31.82 19.80
C GLU A 73 -4.94 31.98 18.30
N ASP A 74 -4.36 31.12 17.46
CA ASP A 74 -4.43 31.15 16.00
C ASP A 74 -5.15 29.93 15.41
N ASN A 75 -5.59 29.00 16.28
CA ASN A 75 -6.21 27.73 15.89
C ASN A 75 -5.39 27.00 14.81
N ASP A 76 -4.10 26.84 15.08
CA ASP A 76 -3.16 26.17 14.19
C ASP A 76 -2.38 25.04 14.87
N VAL A 77 -1.82 24.15 14.06
CA VAL A 77 -1.08 22.99 14.51
C VAL A 77 0.28 22.90 13.86
N VAL A 78 1.30 22.58 14.65
CA VAL A 78 2.64 22.24 14.17
C VAL A 78 2.97 20.78 14.48
N PRO A 79 3.54 20.01 13.54
CA PRO A 79 3.90 18.64 13.79
C PRO A 79 5.12 18.56 14.72
N ALA A 80 5.02 17.74 15.77
CA ALA A 80 6.15 17.29 16.56
C ALA A 80 6.39 15.80 16.28
N PHE A 81 7.50 15.51 15.60
CA PHE A 81 7.85 14.14 15.21
C PHE A 81 8.38 13.35 16.39
N LEU A 82 7.93 12.10 16.49
CA LEU A 82 8.41 11.18 17.51
C LEU A 82 9.74 10.56 17.06
N PRO A 83 10.68 10.32 17.99
CA PRO A 83 11.90 9.61 17.67
C PRO A 83 11.58 8.18 17.20
N ILE A 84 12.23 7.77 16.11
CA ILE A 84 12.10 6.43 15.54
C ILE A 84 13.47 5.78 15.39
N ASN A 85 13.53 4.46 15.59
CA ASN A 85 14.66 3.68 15.12
C ASN A 85 14.47 3.38 13.62
N PRO A 86 15.27 3.94 12.70
CA PRO A 86 15.08 3.75 11.25
C PRO A 86 15.09 2.27 10.86
N ASP A 87 15.85 1.43 11.58
CA ASP A 87 16.05 0.01 11.30
C ASP A 87 14.99 -0.91 11.93
N ALA A 88 13.98 -0.34 12.62
CA ALA A 88 12.93 -1.12 13.28
C ALA A 88 12.01 -1.89 12.31
N VAL A 89 12.02 -1.52 11.02
CA VAL A 89 11.23 -2.18 9.97
C VAL A 89 12.19 -2.72 8.92
N SER A 90 12.31 -4.05 8.84
CA SER A 90 13.16 -4.70 7.84
C SER A 90 12.54 -4.67 6.45
N ARG A 91 13.35 -4.36 5.43
CA ARG A 91 13.01 -4.50 4.01
C ARG A 91 13.33 -5.88 3.45
N GLU A 92 13.97 -6.76 4.21
CA GLU A 92 14.46 -8.06 3.70
C GLU A 92 13.36 -8.89 3.05
N HIS A 93 12.16 -8.90 3.62
CA HIS A 93 11.04 -9.65 3.03
C HIS A 93 10.60 -9.07 1.67
N LEU A 94 10.57 -7.74 1.52
CA LEU A 94 10.23 -7.08 0.27
C LEU A 94 11.32 -7.23 -0.79
N ASP A 95 12.59 -7.14 -0.39
CA ASP A 95 13.72 -7.29 -1.30
C ASP A 95 13.82 -8.74 -1.81
N VAL A 96 13.57 -9.73 -0.95
CA VAL A 96 13.48 -11.14 -1.35
C VAL A 96 12.33 -11.39 -2.31
N MET A 97 11.15 -10.78 -2.09
CA MET A 97 10.02 -10.89 -3.01
C MET A 97 10.30 -10.21 -4.35
N LYS A 98 10.85 -8.99 -4.35
CA LYS A 98 11.23 -8.28 -5.58
C LYS A 98 12.28 -9.02 -6.40
N GLU A 99 13.27 -9.63 -5.75
CA GLU A 99 14.26 -10.46 -6.44
C GLU A 99 13.68 -11.78 -6.95
N ARG A 100 12.65 -12.33 -6.30
CA ARG A 100 11.88 -13.46 -6.85
C ARG A 100 11.10 -13.02 -8.09
N ASP A 101 10.39 -11.91 -8.02
CA ASP A 101 9.55 -11.41 -9.10
C ASP A 101 10.38 -10.97 -10.32
N LYS A 102 11.51 -10.28 -10.12
CA LYS A 102 12.48 -9.99 -11.20
C LYS A 102 13.00 -11.25 -11.89
N ARG A 103 13.28 -12.32 -11.13
CA ARG A 103 13.74 -13.60 -11.71
C ARG A 103 12.64 -14.26 -12.54
N ILE A 104 11.38 -14.16 -12.09
CA ILE A 104 10.21 -14.65 -12.82
C ILE A 104 9.98 -13.81 -14.08
N GLU A 105 10.01 -12.47 -14.01
CA GLU A 105 9.90 -11.58 -15.17
C GLU A 105 11.01 -11.81 -16.19
N ALA A 106 12.26 -11.94 -15.74
CA ALA A 106 13.40 -12.25 -16.61
C ALA A 106 13.24 -13.63 -17.28
N PHE A 107 12.68 -14.61 -16.58
CA PHE A 107 12.34 -15.90 -17.16
C PHE A 107 11.23 -15.78 -18.20
N ILE A 108 10.12 -15.09 -17.88
CA ILE A 108 9.00 -14.84 -18.79
C ILE A 108 9.48 -14.11 -20.05
N SER A 109 10.32 -13.09 -19.92
CA SER A 109 10.84 -12.30 -21.05
C SER A 109 11.66 -13.11 -22.06
N ARG A 110 12.16 -14.29 -21.67
CA ARG A 110 12.89 -15.22 -22.55
C ARG A 110 11.99 -16.25 -23.21
N LEU A 111 10.75 -16.39 -22.74
CA LEU A 111 9.75 -17.23 -23.39
C LEU A 111 9.21 -16.45 -24.58
N ASP A 112 9.68 -16.79 -25.78
CA ASP A 112 9.30 -16.18 -27.06
C ASP A 112 7.87 -16.59 -27.46
N VAL A 113 6.90 -16.14 -26.68
CA VAL A 113 5.48 -16.39 -26.87
C VAL A 113 4.76 -15.06 -26.76
N ASP A 114 3.80 -14.85 -27.65
CA ASP A 114 2.83 -13.77 -27.57
C ASP A 114 2.01 -13.95 -26.28
N TRP A 115 2.56 -13.40 -25.19
CA TRP A 115 2.09 -13.57 -23.82
C TRP A 115 0.89 -12.68 -23.64
N SER A 116 -0.29 -13.28 -23.57
CA SER A 116 -1.54 -12.54 -23.41
C SER A 116 -1.64 -12.05 -21.96
N THR A 117 -1.80 -10.74 -21.78
CA THR A 117 -2.13 -10.12 -20.49
C THR A 117 -3.51 -10.52 -19.95
N GLU A 118 -4.35 -11.16 -20.75
CA GLU A 118 -5.67 -11.66 -20.35
C GLU A 118 -5.61 -13.08 -19.73
N LEU A 119 -4.52 -13.83 -19.94
CA LEU A 119 -4.32 -15.17 -19.38
C LEU A 119 -3.44 -15.11 -18.11
N SER A 120 -3.77 -15.94 -17.12
CA SER A 120 -2.92 -16.11 -15.93
C SER A 120 -1.53 -16.64 -16.30
N PHE A 121 -0.53 -16.41 -15.45
CA PHE A 121 0.84 -16.93 -15.64
C PHE A 121 0.85 -18.44 -15.92
N GLU A 122 0.03 -19.20 -15.19
CA GLU A 122 -0.19 -20.64 -15.38
C GLU A 122 -0.77 -20.95 -16.77
N GLY A 123 -1.78 -20.21 -17.21
CA GLY A 123 -2.42 -20.40 -18.52
C GLY A 123 -1.46 -20.14 -19.68
N ASN A 124 -0.64 -19.11 -19.58
CA ASN A 124 0.39 -18.82 -20.58
C ASN A 124 1.52 -19.88 -20.58
N LEU A 125 1.89 -20.42 -19.42
CA LEU A 125 2.86 -21.51 -19.32
C LEU A 125 2.33 -22.81 -19.95
N LYS A 126 1.05 -23.16 -19.73
CA LYS A 126 0.38 -24.29 -20.42
C LYS A 126 0.36 -24.09 -21.95
N LYS A 127 0.10 -22.86 -22.41
CA LYS A 127 0.16 -22.53 -23.85
C LYS A 127 1.57 -22.69 -24.42
N TYR A 128 2.61 -22.28 -23.69
CA TYR A 128 3.99 -22.45 -24.12
C TYR A 128 4.38 -23.93 -24.25
N LEU A 129 4.10 -24.73 -23.22
CA LEU A 129 4.39 -26.16 -23.19
C LEU A 129 3.66 -26.93 -24.30
N SER A 130 2.41 -26.56 -24.60
CA SER A 130 1.64 -27.19 -25.68
C SER A 130 2.05 -26.75 -27.09
N SER A 131 2.58 -25.53 -27.24
CA SER A 131 2.94 -24.97 -28.55
C SER A 131 4.40 -25.23 -28.95
N ASN A 132 5.26 -25.61 -27.99
CA ASN A 132 6.68 -25.83 -28.21
C ASN A 132 7.08 -27.27 -27.85
N ARG A 133 8.11 -27.79 -28.52
CA ARG A 133 8.68 -29.10 -28.15
C ARG A 133 9.61 -28.94 -26.95
N VAL A 134 9.04 -29.12 -25.76
CA VAL A 134 9.78 -29.28 -24.50
C VAL A 134 9.92 -30.76 -24.21
N ASP A 135 11.09 -31.21 -23.75
CA ASP A 135 11.27 -32.62 -23.40
C ASP A 135 10.54 -32.95 -22.08
N ALA A 136 10.07 -34.20 -21.96
CA ALA A 136 9.23 -34.63 -20.85
C ALA A 136 9.87 -34.44 -19.47
N ARG A 137 11.20 -34.52 -19.37
CA ARG A 137 11.91 -34.34 -18.10
C ARG A 137 11.92 -32.87 -17.69
N THR A 138 12.13 -31.98 -18.66
CA THR A 138 12.06 -30.52 -18.41
C THR A 138 10.63 -30.09 -18.08
N GLU A 139 9.63 -30.65 -18.75
CA GLU A 139 8.22 -30.39 -18.46
C GLU A 139 7.84 -30.83 -17.03
N GLU A 140 8.24 -32.03 -16.60
CA GLU A 140 8.01 -32.53 -15.24
C GLU A 140 8.66 -31.65 -14.16
N LEU A 141 9.88 -31.15 -14.42
CA LEU A 141 10.57 -30.22 -13.50
C LEU A 141 9.85 -28.89 -13.38
N ILE A 142 9.32 -28.37 -14.49
CA ILE A 142 8.55 -27.12 -14.49
C ILE A 142 7.23 -27.30 -13.73
N GLN A 143 6.51 -28.41 -13.95
CA GLN A 143 5.27 -28.72 -13.24
C GLN A 143 5.47 -28.80 -11.73
N LYS A 144 6.52 -29.50 -11.27
CA LYS A 144 6.87 -29.59 -9.84
C LYS A 144 7.29 -28.27 -9.21
N ALA A 145 7.86 -27.35 -9.98
CA ALA A 145 8.34 -26.07 -9.47
C ALA A 145 7.22 -25.03 -9.32
N VAL A 146 6.12 -25.19 -10.05
CA VAL A 146 5.03 -24.21 -10.15
C VAL A 146 3.70 -24.77 -9.61
N ASP A 147 3.70 -25.98 -9.03
CA ASP A 147 2.51 -26.68 -8.49
C ASP A 147 1.33 -26.69 -9.48
N LEU A 148 1.65 -26.93 -10.76
CA LEU A 148 0.70 -26.81 -11.85
C LEU A 148 -0.05 -28.14 -12.05
N ASP A 149 -1.29 -28.22 -11.55
CA ASP A 149 -2.19 -29.34 -11.84
C ASP A 149 -2.65 -29.27 -13.32
N LEU A 150 -2.41 -30.36 -14.06
CA LEU A 150 -2.90 -30.58 -15.43
C LEU A 150 -4.10 -31.52 -15.43
#